data_AF-A0AAW9IKK4-F1
#
_entry.id   AF-A0AAW9IKK4-F1
#
_cell.length_a   1.000
_cell.length_b   1.000
_cell.length_c   1.000
_cell.angle_alpha   90.00
_cell.angle_beta   90.00
_cell.angle_gamma   90.00
#
_symmetry.space_group_name_H-M   'P 1'
#
loop_
_entity.id
_entity.type
_entity.pdbx_description
1 polymer ?
#
loop_
_entity_poly.entity_id
_entity_poly.type
_entity_poly.pdbx_seq_one_letter_code
_entity_poly.pdbx_strand_id
1 'polypeptide(L)'
;CNVIDFDYCKREVITFDISNFMIKVLKRVDWDINFAKAIIESYNEVSPLLDCEYKVLYAYLQFPQRYWRLANRYYYNEVNWGQNTFGNKIESIISEQELMLRFLEEFKKEYKLD
;
A
#
# COMPACT_ATOMS: atom_id res chain seq x y z
N CYS A 1 -22.13 4.15 4.73
CA CYS A 1 -20.80 4.00 5.37
C CYS A 1 -20.53 5.24 6.20
N ASN A 2 -20.14 5.07 7.46
CA ASN A 2 -19.69 6.17 8.31
C ASN A 2 -18.18 6.06 8.49
N VAL A 3 -17.45 7.16 8.33
CA VAL A 3 -16.02 7.25 8.69
C VAL A 3 -15.95 7.71 10.14
N ILE A 4 -15.17 7.02 10.97
CA ILE A 4 -14.96 7.28 12.40
C ILE A 4 -13.46 7.28 12.72
N ASP A 5 -13.08 7.61 13.97
CA ASP A 5 -11.69 7.59 14.46
C ASP A 5 -10.79 8.66 13.79
N PHE A 6 -11.11 9.94 14.05
CA PHE A 6 -10.41 11.10 13.50
C PHE A 6 -9.23 11.59 14.36
N ASP A 7 -8.85 10.88 15.42
CA ASP A 7 -7.81 11.30 16.38
C ASP A 7 -6.42 11.46 15.72
N TYR A 8 -6.20 10.81 14.57
CA TYR A 8 -4.96 10.87 13.79
C TYR A 8 -5.08 11.71 12.50
N CYS A 9 -6.21 12.39 12.29
CA CYS A 9 -6.42 13.21 11.10
C CYS A 9 -5.46 14.41 11.10
N LYS A 10 -4.77 14.64 9.98
CA LYS A 10 -3.82 15.72 9.81
C LYS A 10 -3.75 16.16 8.35
N ARG A 11 -3.20 17.34 8.11
CA ARG A 11 -2.90 17.80 6.74
C ARG A 11 -1.70 17.03 6.20
N GLU A 12 -1.94 16.25 5.16
CA GLU A 12 -0.93 15.54 4.37
C GLU A 12 -1.27 15.58 2.88
N VAL A 13 -0.37 15.03 2.06
CA VAL A 13 -0.62 14.82 0.64
C VAL A 13 -1.76 13.80 0.50
N ILE A 14 -2.77 14.12 -0.32
CA ILE A 14 -3.97 13.29 -0.48
C ILE A 14 -3.65 11.83 -0.89
N THR A 15 -2.56 11.65 -1.64
CA THR A 15 -2.10 10.35 -2.12
C THR A 15 -1.63 9.44 -1.00
N PHE A 16 -1.28 9.99 0.17
CA PHE A 16 -0.96 9.21 1.36
C PHE A 16 -2.15 8.36 1.80
N ASP A 17 -3.34 8.96 1.95
CA ASP A 17 -4.53 8.24 2.40
C ASP A 17 -5.02 7.25 1.35
N ILE A 18 -4.98 7.63 0.07
CA ILE A 18 -5.32 6.75 -1.06
C ILE A 18 -4.38 5.52 -1.07
N SER A 19 -3.07 5.73 -0.96
CA SER A 19 -2.09 4.63 -0.96
C SER A 19 -2.31 3.68 0.22
N ASN A 20 -2.55 4.22 1.43
CA ASN A 20 -2.80 3.41 2.62
C ASN A 20 -4.08 2.57 2.49
N PHE A 21 -5.13 3.13 1.87
CA PHE A 21 -6.36 2.42 1.58
C PHE A 21 -6.14 1.33 0.54
N MET A 22 -5.52 1.65 -0.60
CA MET A 22 -5.21 0.71 -1.67
C MET A 22 -4.38 -0.48 -1.18
N ILE A 23 -3.31 -0.24 -0.42
CA ILE A 23 -2.46 -1.32 0.13
C ILE A 23 -3.27 -2.28 1.02
N LYS A 24 -4.26 -1.78 1.77
CA LYS A 24 -5.14 -2.63 2.61
C LYS A 24 -6.10 -3.47 1.77
N VAL A 25 -6.63 -2.91 0.68
CA VAL A 25 -7.56 -3.61 -0.22
C VAL A 25 -6.81 -4.64 -1.06
N LEU A 26 -5.76 -4.21 -1.78
CA LEU A 26 -5.02 -5.02 -2.75
C LEU A 26 -4.46 -6.31 -2.16
N LYS A 27 -4.00 -6.28 -0.91
CA LYS A 27 -3.54 -7.48 -0.19
C LYS A 27 -4.62 -8.55 0.01
N ARG A 28 -5.89 -8.18 0.02
CA ARG A 28 -7.02 -9.11 0.22
C ARG A 28 -7.56 -9.67 -1.09
N VAL A 29 -7.11 -9.11 -2.21
CA VAL A 29 -7.57 -9.44 -3.56
C VAL A 29 -6.37 -9.79 -4.45
N ASP A 30 -5.32 -10.34 -3.84
CA ASP A 30 -4.12 -10.85 -4.52
C ASP A 30 -3.46 -9.85 -5.47
N TRP A 31 -3.49 -8.58 -5.11
CA TRP A 31 -2.95 -7.45 -5.87
C TRP A 31 -3.57 -7.27 -7.27
N ASP A 32 -4.84 -7.66 -7.45
CA ASP A 32 -5.55 -7.46 -8.71
C ASP A 32 -5.71 -5.95 -9.05
N ILE A 33 -5.13 -5.57 -10.20
CA ILE A 33 -5.15 -4.21 -10.74
C ILE A 33 -6.57 -3.65 -10.95
N ASN A 34 -7.57 -4.50 -11.20
CA ASN A 34 -8.94 -4.04 -11.41
C ASN A 34 -9.52 -3.36 -10.16
N PHE A 35 -9.13 -3.82 -8.96
CA PHE A 35 -9.53 -3.14 -7.73
C PHE A 35 -8.83 -1.80 -7.56
N ALA A 36 -7.55 -1.69 -7.96
CA ALA A 36 -6.87 -0.39 -7.97
C ALA A 36 -7.53 0.59 -8.94
N LYS A 37 -7.89 0.14 -10.15
CA LYS A 37 -8.61 0.96 -11.13
C LYS A 37 -9.94 1.45 -10.56
N ALA A 38 -10.76 0.55 -10.02
CA ALA A 38 -12.04 0.90 -9.42
C ALA A 38 -11.92 1.93 -8.28
N ILE A 39 -10.89 1.80 -7.42
CA ILE A 39 -10.62 2.77 -6.35
C ILE A 39 -10.27 4.14 -6.93
N ILE A 40 -9.35 4.18 -7.90
CA ILE A 40 -8.86 5.42 -8.51
C ILE A 40 -9.96 6.10 -9.31
N GLU A 41 -10.72 5.35 -10.11
CA GLU A 41 -11.85 5.86 -10.90
C GLU A 41 -12.90 6.49 -9.98
N SER A 42 -13.31 5.78 -8.92
CA SER A 42 -14.28 6.30 -7.93
C SER A 42 -13.77 7.56 -7.22
N TYR A 43 -12.46 7.64 -6.93
CA TYR A 43 -11.87 8.84 -6.34
C TYR A 43 -11.86 10.02 -7.31
N ASN A 44 -11.49 9.76 -8.56
CA ASN A 44 -11.40 10.76 -9.62
C ASN A 44 -12.76 11.36 -10.00
N GLU A 45 -13.87 10.65 -9.79
CA GLU A 45 -15.22 11.19 -9.99
C GLU A 45 -15.49 12.45 -9.13
N VAL A 46 -14.85 12.56 -7.97
CA VAL A 46 -15.03 13.67 -7.03
C VAL A 46 -13.82 14.61 -7.03
N SER A 47 -12.61 14.05 -7.03
CA SER A 47 -11.36 14.81 -6.98
C SER A 47 -10.32 14.16 -7.90
N PRO A 48 -10.28 14.54 -9.19
CA PRO A 48 -9.31 14.01 -10.14
C PRO A 48 -7.87 14.18 -9.67
N LEU A 49 -7.12 13.08 -9.66
CA LEU A 49 -5.69 13.10 -9.41
C LEU A 49 -4.93 13.77 -10.56
N LEU A 50 -3.95 14.59 -10.21
CA LEU A 50 -3.00 15.17 -11.15
C LEU A 50 -1.95 14.14 -11.57
N ASP A 51 -1.33 14.34 -12.74
CA ASP A 51 -0.26 13.47 -13.25
C ASP A 51 0.90 13.31 -12.26
N CYS A 52 1.25 14.38 -11.52
CA CYS A 52 2.28 14.34 -10.49
C CYS A 52 1.85 13.50 -9.28
N GLU A 53 0.56 13.47 -8.94
CA GLU A 53 0.02 12.72 -7.82
C GLU A 53 0.02 11.22 -8.10
N TYR A 54 -0.19 10.78 -9.34
CA TYR A 54 0.00 9.38 -9.71
C TYR A 54 1.44 8.91 -9.49
N LYS A 55 2.44 9.76 -9.75
CA LYS A 55 3.85 9.45 -9.48
C LYS A 55 4.12 9.31 -7.98
N VAL A 56 3.54 10.20 -7.16
CA VAL A 56 3.67 10.13 -5.70
C VAL A 56 2.94 8.90 -5.14
N LEU A 57 1.74 8.60 -5.63
CA LEU A 57 0.98 7.41 -5.27
C LEU A 57 1.76 6.13 -5.59
N TYR A 58 2.33 6.04 -6.80
CA TYR A 58 3.19 4.92 -7.18
C TYR A 58 4.40 4.77 -6.26
N ALA A 59 5.07 5.87 -5.89
CA ALA A 59 6.18 5.83 -4.94
C ALA A 59 5.77 5.26 -3.57
N TYR A 60 4.57 5.62 -3.07
CA TYR A 60 4.03 5.02 -1.84
C TYR A 60 3.71 3.54 -1.99
N LEU A 61 3.11 3.13 -3.11
CA LEU A 61 2.78 1.72 -3.38
C LEU A 61 4.04 0.86 -3.53
N GLN A 62 5.10 1.40 -4.14
CA GLN A 62 6.37 0.70 -4.33
C GLN A 62 7.12 0.48 -3.02
N PHE A 63 6.98 1.37 -2.04
CA PHE A 63 7.72 1.26 -0.78
C PHE A 63 7.23 0.04 0.04
N PRO A 64 8.13 -0.88 0.44
CA PRO A 64 7.75 -2.09 1.17
C PRO A 64 7.52 -1.79 2.67
N GLN A 65 6.53 -0.94 2.96
CA GLN A 65 6.25 -0.39 4.30
C GLN A 65 6.04 -1.48 5.36
N ARG A 66 5.38 -2.58 5.01
CA ARG A 66 5.11 -3.70 5.92
C ARG A 66 6.40 -4.44 6.29
N TYR A 67 7.26 -4.70 5.31
CA TYR A 67 8.56 -5.31 5.53
C TYR A 67 9.43 -4.42 6.41
N TRP A 68 9.54 -3.13 6.06
CA TRP A 68 10.32 -2.16 6.83
C TRP A 68 9.84 -2.08 8.29
N ARG A 69 8.52 -1.97 8.53
CA ARG A 69 7.98 -1.95 9.91
C ARG A 69 8.26 -3.24 10.67
N LEU A 70 8.14 -4.39 10.01
CA LEU A 70 8.36 -5.70 10.62
C LEU A 70 9.83 -5.89 11.01
N ALA A 71 10.76 -5.57 10.10
CA ALA A 71 12.19 -5.59 10.37
C ALA A 71 12.55 -4.58 11.46
N ASN A 72 12.06 -3.35 11.37
CA ASN A 72 12.34 -2.31 12.36
C ASN A 72 11.88 -2.74 13.76
N ARG A 73 10.67 -3.31 13.86
CA ARG A 73 10.13 -3.82 15.12
C ARG A 73 10.99 -4.96 15.67
N TYR A 74 11.40 -5.93 14.85
CA TYR A 74 12.16 -7.08 15.31
C TYR A 74 13.58 -6.71 15.76
N TYR A 75 14.29 -5.87 14.99
CA TYR A 75 15.68 -5.54 15.27
C TYR A 75 15.88 -4.38 16.26
N TYR A 76 14.97 -3.40 16.30
CA TYR A 76 15.16 -2.20 17.14
C TYR A 76 14.27 -2.14 18.39
N ASN A 77 13.10 -2.79 18.40
CA ASN A 77 12.15 -2.65 19.52
C ASN A 77 12.20 -3.80 20.54
N GLU A 78 13.30 -4.56 20.62
CA GLU A 78 13.53 -5.68 21.57
C GLU A 78 12.25 -6.49 21.87
N VAL A 79 11.50 -6.85 20.82
CA VAL A 79 10.26 -7.58 21.06
C VAL A 79 10.67 -9.02 21.36
N ASN A 80 10.33 -9.52 22.54
CA ASN A 80 10.41 -10.93 22.93
C ASN A 80 9.44 -11.80 22.08
N TRP A 81 9.46 -11.64 20.76
CA TRP A 81 8.76 -12.52 19.85
C TRP A 81 9.54 -13.83 19.77
N GLY A 82 8.83 -14.95 19.96
CA GLY A 82 9.38 -16.24 19.56
C GLY A 82 9.76 -16.16 18.08
N GLN A 83 10.97 -16.60 17.73
CA GLN A 83 11.53 -16.48 16.38
C GLN A 83 10.55 -16.96 15.28
N ASN A 84 9.75 -17.98 15.59
CA ASN A 84 8.70 -18.52 14.70
C ASN A 84 7.64 -17.48 14.28
N THR A 85 7.28 -16.53 15.16
CA THR A 85 6.26 -15.50 14.83
C THR A 85 6.80 -14.48 13.83
N PHE A 86 8.07 -14.12 13.95
CA PHE A 86 8.73 -13.24 12.99
C PHE A 86 8.92 -13.96 11.65
N GLY A 87 9.41 -15.20 11.68
CA GLY A 87 9.59 -16.04 10.49
C GLY A 87 8.31 -16.17 9.67
N ASN A 88 7.21 -16.61 10.28
CA ASN A 88 5.92 -16.77 9.59
C ASN A 88 5.40 -15.45 8.98
N LYS A 89 5.65 -14.30 9.64
CA LYS A 89 5.23 -12.99 9.13
C LYS A 89 6.07 -12.54 7.95
N ILE A 90 7.37 -12.84 7.96
CA ILE A 90 8.27 -12.56 6.83
C ILE A 90 7.92 -13.46 5.65
N GLU A 91 7.70 -14.76 5.88
CA GLU A 91 7.30 -15.69 4.82
C GLU A 91 6.01 -15.26 4.13
N SER A 92 5.00 -14.81 4.88
CA SER A 92 3.77 -14.23 4.30
C SER A 92 4.04 -12.99 3.43
N ILE A 93 5.02 -12.15 3.78
CA ILE A 93 5.37 -11.00 2.95
C ILE A 93 6.06 -11.46 1.66
N ILE A 94 6.96 -12.45 1.77
CA ILE A 94 7.68 -13.01 0.63
C ILE A 94 6.71 -13.69 -0.34
N SER A 95 5.73 -14.45 0.16
CA SER A 95 4.73 -15.11 -0.70
C SER A 95 3.87 -14.11 -1.50
N GLU A 96 3.66 -12.91 -0.97
CA GLU A 96 2.91 -11.83 -1.64
C GLU A 96 3.78 -10.99 -2.60
N GLN A 97 5.12 -11.12 -2.53
CA GLN A 97 6.06 -10.22 -3.21
C GLN A 97 5.91 -10.27 -4.74
N GLU A 98 5.78 -11.45 -5.32
CA GLU A 98 5.70 -11.60 -6.78
C GLU A 98 4.44 -10.92 -7.34
N LEU A 99 3.30 -11.12 -6.68
CA LEU A 99 2.03 -10.50 -7.06
C LEU A 99 2.09 -8.98 -6.92
N MET A 100 2.69 -8.48 -5.84
CA MET A 100 2.89 -7.06 -5.62
C MET A 100 3.78 -6.42 -6.70
N LEU A 101 4.89 -7.08 -7.08
CA LEU A 101 5.77 -6.59 -8.15
C LEU A 101 5.06 -6.58 -9.51
N ARG A 102 4.29 -7.64 -9.82
CA ARG A 102 3.47 -7.70 -11.04
C ARG A 102 2.45 -6.57 -11.09
N PHE A 103 1.75 -6.34 -9.98
CA PHE A 103 0.82 -5.22 -9.84
C PHE A 103 1.50 -3.87 -10.08
N LEU A 104 2.70 -3.64 -9.53
CA LEU A 104 3.43 -2.38 -9.75
C LEU A 104 3.76 -2.17 -11.22
N GLU A 105 4.16 -3.22 -11.94
CA GLU A 105 4.40 -3.13 -13.38
C GLU A 105 3.13 -2.82 -14.17
N GLU A 106 2.01 -3.47 -13.83
CA GLU A 106 0.70 -3.20 -14.44
C GLU A 106 0.24 -1.77 -14.17
N PHE A 107 0.37 -1.31 -12.92
CA PHE A 107 0.05 0.05 -12.52
C PHE A 107 0.89 1.09 -13.26
N LYS A 108 2.21 0.85 -13.36
CA LYS A 108 3.13 1.73 -14.09
C LYS A 108 2.72 1.87 -15.56
N LYS A 109 2.36 0.76 -16.21
CA LYS A 109 1.90 0.74 -17.61
C LYS A 109 0.56 1.44 -17.79
N GLU A 110 -0.41 1.15 -16.91
CA GLU A 110 -1.77 1.69 -16.98
C GLU A 110 -1.76 3.23 -16.90
N TYR A 111 -1.02 3.78 -15.94
CA TYR A 111 -0.98 5.22 -15.68
C TYR A 111 0.20 5.93 -16.36
N LYS A 112 0.88 5.26 -17.31
CA LYS A 112 1.96 5.80 -18.15
C LYS A 112 3.04 6.53 -17.33
N LEU A 113 3.48 5.89 -16.26
CA LEU A 113 4.47 6.44 -15.32
C LEU A 113 5.89 6.16 -15.80
N ASP A 114 6.25 6.71 -16.96
CA ASP A 114 7.61 6.66 -17.49
C ASP A 114 8.42 7.93 -17.14
#